data_AF-A0A8J7JG31-F1
#
_entry.id   AF-A0A8J7JG31-F1
#
_cell.length_a   1.000
_cell.length_b   1.000
_cell.length_c   1.000
_cell.angle_alpha   90.00
_cell.angle_beta   90.00
_cell.angle_gamma   90.00
#
_symmetry.space_group_name_H-M   'P 1'
#
loop_
_entity.id
_entity.type
_entity.pdbx_description
1 polymer ?
#
loop_
_entity_poly.entity_id
_entity_poly.type
_entity_poly.pdbx_seq_one_letter_code
_entity_poly.pdbx_strand_id
1 'polypeptide(L)'
;MNDAILAEQLRKTGNLMDLLNDETWVREADADHANEEGMVESGLGLQPYVDLLKNASPEALQRQRWYVRVLSILLPELKGWLESWQLGRSLEAVYMEAQKCLYDHLRHLTSEQTAWVEALLAEGEQALPNEQKVIRAEAIAMLAQMFTTEDWQAIANVASQTMAKDILQMGPKAAVPTLTT
;
A
#
# COMPACT_ATOMS: atom_id res chain seq x y z
N MET A 1 -31.73 2.92 -27.72
CA MET A 1 -32.42 1.90 -26.86
C MET A 1 -33.83 1.59 -27.37
N ASN A 2 -34.13 0.34 -27.72
CA ASN A 2 -35.38 -0.06 -28.38
C ASN A 2 -36.29 -0.87 -27.41
N ASP A 3 -37.26 -0.21 -26.78
CA ASP A 3 -38.10 -0.76 -25.70
C ASP A 3 -38.89 -2.03 -26.09
N ALA A 4 -39.14 -2.23 -27.39
CA ALA A 4 -39.82 -3.42 -27.90
C ALA A 4 -39.00 -4.71 -27.70
N ILE A 5 -37.67 -4.62 -27.73
CA ILE A 5 -36.77 -5.79 -27.57
C ILE A 5 -36.70 -6.22 -26.11
N LEU A 6 -36.64 -5.24 -25.19
CA LEU A 6 -36.64 -5.47 -23.74
C LEU A 6 -37.94 -6.14 -23.28
N ALA A 7 -39.08 -5.65 -23.77
CA ALA A 7 -40.39 -6.20 -23.43
C ALA A 7 -40.56 -7.65 -23.93
N GLU A 8 -40.06 -7.99 -25.12
CA GLU A 8 -40.16 -9.33 -25.67
C GLU A 8 -39.21 -10.33 -24.99
N GLN A 9 -38.01 -9.89 -24.58
CA GLN A 9 -37.08 -10.70 -23.78
C GLN A 9 -37.60 -10.95 -22.37
N LEU A 10 -38.11 -9.92 -21.69
CA LEU A 10 -38.75 -10.08 -20.39
C LEU A 10 -39.94 -11.05 -20.46
N ARG A 11 -40.70 -11.03 -21.57
CA ARG A 11 -41.81 -11.95 -21.80
C ARG A 11 -41.37 -13.39 -22.08
N LYS A 12 -40.20 -13.60 -22.69
CA LYS A 12 -39.70 -14.93 -23.07
C LYS A 12 -38.92 -15.64 -21.97
N THR A 13 -38.03 -14.93 -21.26
CA THR A 13 -37.12 -15.55 -20.28
C THR A 13 -37.38 -15.08 -18.85
N GLY A 14 -38.13 -13.99 -18.67
CA GLY A 14 -38.33 -13.36 -17.36
C GLY A 14 -37.08 -12.73 -16.76
N ASN A 15 -35.94 -12.75 -17.48
CA ASN A 15 -34.66 -12.29 -16.98
C ASN A 15 -33.92 -11.47 -18.04
N LEU A 16 -33.70 -10.19 -17.72
CA LEU A 16 -32.95 -9.26 -18.58
C LEU A 16 -31.47 -9.60 -18.69
N MET A 17 -30.91 -10.38 -17.75
CA MET A 17 -29.48 -10.73 -17.77
C MET A 17 -29.12 -11.68 -18.91
N ASP A 18 -30.09 -12.34 -19.54
CA ASP A 18 -29.85 -13.25 -20.67
C ASP A 18 -29.45 -12.47 -21.94
N LEU A 19 -29.82 -11.19 -22.03
CA LEU A 19 -29.41 -10.29 -23.13
C LEU A 19 -27.90 -10.04 -23.18
N LEU A 20 -27.21 -10.10 -22.03
CA LEU A 20 -25.75 -9.93 -21.97
C LEU A 20 -24.99 -11.10 -22.60
N ASN A 21 -25.67 -12.23 -22.84
CA ASN A 21 -25.12 -13.40 -23.52
C ASN A 21 -25.56 -13.48 -24.99
N ASP A 22 -26.42 -12.57 -25.46
CA ASP A 22 -26.85 -12.51 -26.85
C ASP A 22 -25.88 -11.62 -27.65
N GLU A 23 -25.08 -12.27 -28.48
CA GLU A 23 -24.02 -11.61 -29.28
C GLU A 23 -24.57 -10.55 -30.23
N THR A 24 -25.84 -10.67 -30.67
CA THR A 24 -26.46 -9.66 -31.54
C THR A 24 -26.85 -8.41 -30.75
N TRP A 25 -27.33 -8.58 -29.53
CA TRP A 25 -27.66 -7.48 -28.63
C TRP A 25 -26.42 -6.73 -28.17
N VAL A 26 -25.33 -7.44 -27.83
CA VAL A 26 -24.05 -6.83 -27.44
C VAL A 26 -23.48 -5.98 -28.59
N ARG A 27 -23.56 -6.46 -29.84
CA ARG A 27 -23.09 -5.69 -31.00
C ARG A 27 -23.95 -4.46 -31.31
N GLU A 28 -25.27 -4.53 -31.13
CA GLU A 28 -26.15 -3.36 -31.28
C GLU A 28 -25.91 -2.34 -30.16
N ALA A 29 -25.69 -2.78 -28.91
CA ALA A 29 -25.36 -1.90 -27.79
C ALA A 29 -24.00 -1.20 -27.99
N ASP A 30 -22.98 -1.91 -28.49
CA ASP A 30 -21.68 -1.32 -28.83
C ASP A 30 -21.79 -0.30 -29.99
N ALA A 31 -22.68 -0.53 -30.96
CA ALA A 31 -22.93 0.39 -32.06
C ALA A 31 -23.67 1.67 -31.61
N ASP A 32 -24.61 1.54 -30.66
CA ASP A 32 -25.29 2.68 -30.03
C ASP A 32 -24.31 3.50 -29.16
N HIS A 33 -23.36 2.84 -28.46
CA HIS A 33 -22.31 3.50 -27.68
C HIS A 33 -21.32 4.32 -28.52
N ALA A 34 -21.15 4.01 -29.81
CA ALA A 34 -20.30 4.80 -30.71
C ALA A 34 -20.97 6.11 -31.17
N ASN A 35 -22.29 6.23 -31.05
CA ASN A 35 -23.07 7.40 -31.51
C ASN A 35 -23.51 8.33 -30.38
N GLU A 36 -23.54 7.87 -29.13
CA GLU A 36 -23.81 8.74 -27.97
C GLU A 36 -22.50 9.24 -27.36
N GLU A 37 -22.31 10.56 -27.43
CA GLU A 37 -21.21 11.35 -26.88
C GLU A 37 -21.20 11.37 -25.33
N GLY A 38 -21.55 10.24 -24.70
CA GLY A 38 -21.57 10.02 -23.26
C GLY A 38 -20.38 9.20 -22.83
N MET A 39 -19.23 9.84 -22.69
CA MET A 39 -18.03 9.23 -22.12
C MET A 39 -18.32 8.83 -20.67
N VAL A 40 -18.53 7.54 -20.40
CA VAL A 40 -18.62 7.03 -19.02
C VAL A 40 -17.22 7.19 -18.41
N GLU A 41 -17.02 8.22 -17.58
CA GLU A 41 -15.77 8.57 -16.88
C GLU A 41 -15.26 7.50 -15.88
N SER A 42 -15.83 6.29 -15.89
CA SER A 42 -15.42 5.18 -15.05
C SER A 42 -14.15 4.51 -15.60
N GLY A 43 -13.02 5.23 -15.58
CA GLY A 43 -11.71 4.63 -15.90
C GLY A 43 -10.63 5.60 -16.42
N LEU A 44 -11.01 6.77 -16.91
CA LEU A 44 -10.09 7.73 -17.57
C LEU A 44 -8.98 8.26 -16.66
N GLY A 45 -9.25 8.42 -15.36
CA GLY A 45 -8.23 8.84 -14.40
C GLY A 45 -7.12 7.78 -14.17
N LEU A 46 -7.38 6.52 -14.51
CA LEU A 46 -6.44 5.42 -14.37
C LEU A 46 -5.85 4.97 -15.71
N GLN A 47 -6.31 5.50 -16.84
CA GLN A 47 -5.79 5.17 -18.17
C GLN A 47 -4.27 5.36 -18.27
N PRO A 48 -3.68 6.46 -17.78
CA PRO A 48 -2.22 6.61 -17.77
C PRO A 48 -1.51 5.55 -16.92
N TYR A 49 -2.14 5.12 -15.82
CA TYR A 49 -1.61 4.07 -14.96
C TYR A 49 -1.73 2.69 -15.61
N VAL A 50 -2.85 2.41 -16.29
CA VAL A 50 -3.08 1.19 -17.07
C VAL A 50 -2.11 1.12 -18.25
N ASP A 51 -1.83 2.23 -18.92
CA ASP A 51 -0.89 2.28 -20.03
C ASP A 51 0.56 2.13 -19.55
N LEU A 52 0.91 2.68 -18.37
CA LEU A 52 2.17 2.37 -17.70
C LEU A 52 2.31 0.88 -17.35
N LEU A 53 1.23 0.25 -16.87
CA LEU A 53 1.21 -1.19 -16.57
C LEU A 53 1.29 -2.06 -17.83
N LYS A 54 0.63 -1.66 -18.93
CA LYS A 54 0.70 -2.35 -20.22
C LYS A 54 2.10 -2.27 -20.85
N ASN A 55 2.80 -1.17 -20.63
CA ASN A 55 4.16 -0.95 -21.13
C ASN A 55 5.25 -1.52 -20.19
N ALA A 56 4.90 -1.94 -18.98
CA ALA A 56 5.82 -2.55 -18.04
C ALA A 56 6.17 -3.98 -18.47
N SER A 57 7.46 -4.33 -18.40
CA SER A 57 7.87 -5.72 -18.64
C SER A 57 7.24 -6.65 -17.59
N PRO A 58 6.92 -7.91 -17.95
CA PRO A 58 6.43 -8.90 -16.98
C PRO A 58 7.34 -9.03 -15.75
N GLU A 59 8.65 -8.92 -15.96
CA GLU A 59 9.67 -8.92 -14.90
C GLU A 59 9.55 -7.71 -13.97
N ALA A 60 9.30 -6.51 -14.50
CA ALA A 60 9.10 -5.30 -13.70
C ALA A 60 7.82 -5.40 -12.84
N LEU A 61 6.74 -5.93 -13.41
CA LEU A 61 5.49 -6.17 -12.67
C LEU A 61 5.65 -7.25 -11.59
N GLN A 62 6.43 -8.30 -11.88
CA GLN A 62 6.74 -9.34 -10.90
C GLN A 62 7.59 -8.78 -9.76
N ARG A 63 8.61 -7.96 -10.07
CA ARG A 63 9.42 -7.27 -9.07
C ARG A 63 8.60 -6.31 -8.22
N GLN A 64 7.68 -5.55 -8.81
CA GLN A 64 6.79 -4.65 -8.07
C GLN A 64 5.88 -5.44 -7.12
N ARG A 65 5.25 -6.53 -7.59
CA ARG A 65 4.43 -7.41 -6.74
C ARG A 65 5.26 -8.01 -5.60
N TRP A 66 6.48 -8.42 -5.89
CA TRP A 66 7.42 -8.90 -4.90
C TRP A 66 7.68 -7.84 -3.82
N TYR A 67 8.05 -6.60 -4.20
CA TYR A 67 8.26 -5.50 -3.25
C TYR A 67 7.03 -5.24 -2.37
N VAL A 68 5.85 -5.15 -2.97
CA VAL A 68 4.60 -4.87 -2.24
C VAL A 68 4.32 -5.96 -1.21
N ARG A 69 4.51 -7.24 -1.57
CA ARG A 69 4.30 -8.35 -0.64
C ARG A 69 5.28 -8.29 0.53
N VAL A 70 6.56 -8.06 0.27
CA VAL A 70 7.60 -7.95 1.32
C VAL A 70 7.26 -6.81 2.29
N LEU A 71 6.93 -5.64 1.75
CA LEU A 71 6.57 -4.47 2.55
C LEU A 71 5.30 -4.68 3.37
N SER A 72 4.31 -5.41 2.84
CA SER A 72 3.08 -5.72 3.58
C SER A 72 3.33 -6.56 4.85
N ILE A 73 4.44 -7.29 4.90
CA ILE A 73 4.86 -8.07 6.06
C ILE A 73 5.79 -7.25 6.95
N LEU A 74 6.81 -6.60 6.38
CA LEU A 74 7.85 -5.91 7.16
C LEU A 74 7.39 -4.58 7.78
N LEU A 75 6.52 -3.81 7.12
CA LEU A 75 6.09 -2.52 7.63
C LEU A 75 5.30 -2.62 8.95
N PRO A 76 4.35 -3.56 9.11
CA PRO A 76 3.72 -3.81 10.40
C PRO A 76 4.71 -4.19 11.51
N GLU A 77 5.69 -5.05 11.22
CA GLU A 77 6.70 -5.46 12.20
C GLU A 77 7.60 -4.29 12.60
N LEU A 78 8.04 -3.49 11.63
CA LEU A 78 8.82 -2.28 11.88
C LEU A 78 8.04 -1.29 12.75
N LYS A 79 6.76 -1.08 12.45
CA LYS A 79 5.90 -0.18 13.22
C LYS A 79 5.74 -0.68 14.66
N GLY A 80 5.39 -1.96 14.84
CA GLY A 80 5.24 -2.56 16.17
C GLY A 80 6.53 -2.52 16.99
N TRP A 81 7.68 -2.72 16.33
CA TRP A 81 8.98 -2.59 16.97
C TRP A 81 9.25 -1.15 17.43
N LEU A 82 9.01 -0.14 16.59
CA LEU A 82 9.21 1.26 16.97
C LEU A 82 8.20 1.75 18.02
N GLU A 83 6.98 1.22 18.02
CA GLU A 83 5.98 1.48 19.07
C GLU A 83 6.49 1.01 20.44
N SER A 84 7.24 -0.10 20.49
CA SER A 84 7.85 -0.61 21.73
C SER A 84 8.90 0.32 22.33
N TRP A 85 9.44 1.26 21.55
CA TRP A 85 10.47 2.22 22.00
C TRP A 85 9.88 3.43 22.73
N GLN A 86 8.55 3.53 22.82
CA GLN A 86 7.86 4.59 23.57
C GLN A 86 8.23 6.01 23.11
N LEU A 87 8.43 6.19 21.80
CA LEU A 87 8.83 7.48 21.19
C LEU A 87 7.77 8.59 21.28
N GLY A 88 6.54 8.25 21.71
CA GLY A 88 5.44 9.19 21.86
C GLY A 88 5.13 9.91 20.55
N ARG A 89 5.10 11.26 20.57
CA ARG A 89 4.79 12.10 19.41
C ARG A 89 5.84 12.04 18.30
N SER A 90 7.05 11.56 18.59
CA SER A 90 8.11 11.40 17.58
C SER A 90 7.97 10.11 16.77
N LEU A 91 7.06 9.20 17.15
CA LEU A 91 6.89 7.91 16.49
C LEU A 91 6.69 8.02 14.98
N GLU A 92 5.81 8.92 14.52
CA GLU A 92 5.50 9.05 13.09
C GLU A 92 6.71 9.50 12.27
N ALA A 93 7.43 10.52 12.74
CA ALA A 93 8.63 11.01 12.08
C ALA A 93 9.73 9.94 12.03
N VAL A 94 9.93 9.23 13.14
CA VAL A 94 10.92 8.14 13.22
C VAL A 94 10.52 6.96 12.33
N TYR A 95 9.23 6.62 12.29
CA TYR A 95 8.71 5.57 11.42
C TYR A 95 8.92 5.92 9.95
N MET A 96 8.66 7.16 9.52
CA MET A 96 8.92 7.57 8.14
C MET A 96 10.40 7.48 7.75
N GLU A 97 11.33 7.87 8.65
CA GLU A 97 12.76 7.72 8.36
C GLU A 97 13.17 6.25 8.30
N ALA A 98 12.69 5.42 9.23
CA ALA A 98 12.96 3.98 9.21
C ALA A 98 12.39 3.28 7.98
N GLN A 99 11.21 3.71 7.50
CA GLN A 99 10.64 3.23 6.24
C GLN A 99 11.54 3.57 5.06
N LYS A 100 12.07 4.79 5.01
CA LYS A 100 12.98 5.23 3.95
C LYS A 100 14.26 4.38 3.93
N CYS A 101 14.89 4.15 5.09
CA CYS A 101 16.02 3.23 5.22
C CYS A 101 15.66 1.83 4.70
N LEU A 102 14.51 1.29 5.10
CA LEU A 102 14.05 -0.02 4.64
C LEU A 102 13.88 -0.07 3.11
N TYR A 103 13.30 0.95 2.50
CA TYR A 103 13.16 1.00 1.03
C TYR A 103 14.51 1.00 0.32
N ASP A 104 15.49 1.74 0.84
CA ASP A 104 16.82 1.81 0.25
C ASP A 104 17.56 0.47 0.39
N HIS A 105 17.45 -0.20 1.54
CA HIS A 105 18.03 -1.54 1.73
C HIS A 105 17.37 -2.62 0.88
N LEU A 106 16.05 -2.59 0.72
CA LEU A 106 15.34 -3.55 -0.14
C LEU A 106 15.72 -3.41 -1.63
N ARG A 107 16.35 -2.31 -2.06
CA ARG A 107 16.93 -2.17 -3.41
C ARG A 107 18.26 -2.88 -3.58
N HIS A 108 18.97 -3.12 -2.47
CA HIS A 108 20.35 -3.61 -2.46
C HIS A 108 20.51 -4.78 -1.49
N LEU A 109 19.65 -5.79 -1.62
CA LEU A 109 19.71 -6.97 -0.77
C LEU A 109 20.93 -7.83 -1.09
N THR A 110 21.56 -8.32 -0.02
CA THR A 110 22.55 -9.39 -0.11
C THR A 110 21.89 -10.71 -0.50
N SER A 111 22.67 -11.71 -0.92
CA SER A 111 22.14 -13.04 -1.26
C SER A 111 21.48 -13.73 -0.05
N GLU A 112 22.02 -13.53 1.15
CA GLU A 112 21.45 -14.05 2.38
C GLU A 112 20.10 -13.41 2.70
N GLN A 113 20.02 -12.08 2.64
CA GLN A 113 18.76 -11.36 2.85
C GLN A 113 17.72 -11.71 1.77
N THR A 114 18.14 -11.91 0.52
CA THR A 114 17.24 -12.31 -0.55
C THR A 114 16.62 -13.69 -0.25
N ALA A 115 17.45 -14.65 0.15
CA ALA A 115 16.97 -15.98 0.52
C ALA A 115 16.01 -15.95 1.73
N TRP A 116 16.32 -15.12 2.73
CA TRP A 116 15.44 -14.92 3.87
C TRP A 116 14.10 -14.28 3.46
N VAL A 117 14.11 -13.26 2.59
CA VAL A 117 12.88 -12.63 2.10
C VAL A 117 12.04 -13.62 1.29
N GLU A 118 12.65 -14.46 0.48
CA GLU A 118 11.93 -15.53 -0.24
C GLU A 118 11.29 -16.53 0.73
N ALA A 119 12.00 -16.93 1.79
CA ALA A 119 11.45 -17.78 2.84
C ALA A 119 10.30 -17.09 3.60
N LEU A 120 10.43 -15.80 3.89
CA LEU A 120 9.39 -14.99 4.53
C LEU A 120 8.13 -14.91 3.66
N LEU A 121 8.28 -14.73 2.35
CA LEU A 121 7.16 -14.71 1.42
C LEU A 121 6.48 -16.08 1.31
N ALA A 122 7.26 -17.16 1.27
CA ALA A 122 6.73 -18.52 1.25
C ALA A 122 5.95 -18.86 2.52
N GLU A 123 6.43 -18.43 3.69
CA GLU A 123 5.70 -18.54 4.97
C GLU A 123 4.48 -17.61 5.02
N GLY A 124 4.56 -16.45 4.36
CA GLY A 124 3.45 -15.52 4.14
C GLY A 124 2.27 -16.18 3.44
N GLU A 125 2.53 -17.03 2.45
CA GLU A 125 1.54 -17.79 1.69
C GLU A 125 0.90 -18.93 2.50
N GLN A 126 1.53 -19.35 3.60
CA GLN A 126 0.92 -20.29 4.53
C GLN A 126 -0.20 -19.58 5.30
N ALA A 127 -1.39 -20.18 5.29
CA ALA A 127 -2.58 -19.72 6.03
C ALA A 127 -2.47 -20.00 7.55
N LEU A 128 -1.28 -19.85 8.11
CA LEU A 128 -1.01 -20.01 9.54
C LEU A 128 -1.26 -18.69 10.28
N PRO A 129 -1.70 -18.75 11.55
CA PRO A 129 -1.69 -17.59 12.44
C PRO A 129 -0.28 -16.99 12.54
N ASN A 130 -0.18 -15.67 12.69
CA ASN A 130 1.11 -14.97 12.74
C ASN A 130 2.04 -15.47 13.85
N GLU A 131 1.49 -15.96 14.96
CA GLU A 131 2.24 -16.53 16.09
C GLU A 131 2.98 -17.82 15.74
N GLN A 132 2.57 -18.50 14.67
CA GLN A 132 3.17 -19.75 14.19
C GLN A 132 4.12 -19.53 13.01
N LYS A 133 4.32 -18.27 12.60
CA LYS A 133 5.21 -17.87 11.52
C LYS A 133 6.61 -17.62 12.08
N VAL A 134 7.46 -18.64 11.99
CA VAL A 134 8.81 -18.67 12.58
C VAL A 134 9.73 -17.67 11.87
N ILE A 135 9.67 -17.60 10.54
CA ILE A 135 10.49 -16.65 9.77
C ILE A 135 10.05 -15.22 10.03
N ARG A 136 8.75 -14.98 10.15
CA ARG A 136 8.20 -13.68 10.57
C ARG A 136 8.65 -13.29 11.98
N ALA A 137 8.78 -14.23 12.91
CA ALA A 137 9.28 -13.94 14.26
C ALA A 137 10.74 -13.42 14.24
N GLU A 138 11.51 -13.74 13.20
CA GLU A 138 12.87 -13.24 12.99
C GLU A 138 12.91 -11.85 12.32
N ALA A 139 11.77 -11.30 11.90
CA ALA A 139 11.71 -10.06 11.13
C ALA A 139 12.39 -8.88 11.82
N ILE A 140 12.22 -8.72 13.14
CA ILE A 140 12.88 -7.64 13.88
C ILE A 140 14.40 -7.83 13.89
N ALA A 141 14.88 -9.05 14.10
CA ALA A 141 16.31 -9.34 14.10
C ALA A 141 16.92 -9.07 12.71
N MET A 142 16.21 -9.47 11.65
CA MET A 142 16.65 -9.22 10.28
C MET A 142 16.63 -7.72 9.94
N LEU A 143 15.57 -6.99 10.30
CA LEU A 143 15.50 -5.54 10.14
C LEU A 143 16.65 -4.85 10.86
N ALA A 144 16.99 -5.30 12.07
CA ALA A 144 18.12 -4.77 12.84
C ALA A 144 19.48 -5.02 12.17
N GLN A 145 19.65 -6.16 11.50
CA GLN A 145 20.85 -6.49 10.73
C GLN A 145 20.93 -5.74 9.39
N MET A 146 19.78 -5.46 8.77
CA MET A 146 19.72 -4.69 7.53
C MET A 146 20.12 -3.24 7.76
N PHE A 147 19.72 -2.64 8.88
CA PHE A 147 20.04 -1.25 9.18
C PHE A 147 21.50 -1.08 9.58
N THR A 148 22.18 -0.17 8.90
CA THR A 148 23.56 0.21 9.19
C THR A 148 23.62 1.16 10.39
N THR A 149 24.84 1.39 10.91
CA THR A 149 25.05 2.42 11.93
C THR A 149 24.61 3.80 11.47
N GLU A 150 24.76 4.12 10.18
CA GLU A 150 24.33 5.41 9.61
C GLU A 150 22.80 5.54 9.62
N ASP A 151 22.07 4.48 9.29
CA ASP A 151 20.60 4.45 9.37
C ASP A 151 20.14 4.67 10.81
N TRP A 152 20.76 3.95 11.76
CA TRP A 152 20.47 4.12 13.18
C TRP A 152 20.72 5.54 13.65
N GLN A 153 21.80 6.17 13.18
CA GLN A 153 22.10 7.55 13.50
C GLN A 153 21.09 8.52 12.88
N ALA A 154 20.64 8.29 11.64
CA ALA A 154 19.59 9.10 11.01
C ALA A 154 18.27 9.01 11.79
N ILE A 155 17.84 7.80 12.14
CA ILE A 155 16.65 7.51 12.95
C ILE A 155 16.75 8.22 14.31
N ALA A 156 17.89 8.10 15.01
CA ALA A 156 18.11 8.74 16.31
C ALA A 156 18.10 10.28 16.20
N ASN A 157 18.69 10.84 15.15
CA ASN A 157 18.68 12.28 14.91
C ASN A 157 17.25 12.80 14.69
N VAL A 158 16.44 12.10 13.88
CA VAL A 158 15.03 12.46 13.66
C VAL A 158 14.22 12.38 14.95
N ALA A 159 14.44 11.34 15.77
CA ALA A 159 13.82 11.22 17.08
C ALA A 159 14.17 12.43 17.96
N SER A 160 15.46 12.73 18.10
CA SER A 160 15.94 13.84 18.94
C SER A 160 15.43 15.20 18.47
N GLN A 161 15.47 15.46 17.17
CA GLN A 161 15.01 16.73 16.59
C GLN A 161 13.51 16.93 16.77
N THR A 162 12.71 15.89 16.54
CA THR A 162 11.26 15.95 16.71
C THR A 162 10.90 16.17 18.19
N MET A 163 11.54 15.45 19.10
CA MET A 163 11.34 15.65 20.54
C MET A 163 11.71 17.06 20.99
N ALA A 164 12.85 17.57 20.53
CA ALA A 164 13.29 18.92 20.85
C ALA A 164 12.30 19.98 20.33
N LYS A 165 11.83 19.82 19.09
CA LYS A 165 10.83 20.71 18.49
C LYS A 165 9.52 20.69 19.28
N ASP A 166 9.05 19.52 19.68
CA ASP A 166 7.81 19.37 20.45
C ASP A 166 7.90 20.07 21.82
N ILE A 167 9.02 19.90 22.54
CA ILE A 167 9.26 20.57 23.82
C ILE A 167 9.30 22.10 23.65
N LEU A 168 10.02 22.58 22.63
CA LEU A 168 10.14 24.01 22.34
C LEU A 168 8.82 24.65 21.87
N GLN A 169 7.90 23.87 21.31
CA GLN A 169 6.56 24.35 20.96
C GLN A 169 5.60 24.36 22.15
N MET A 170 5.86 23.55 23.18
CA MET A 170 5.03 23.49 24.39
C MET A 170 5.42 24.52 25.46
N GLY A 171 6.67 25.01 25.50
CA GLY A 171 7.07 26.12 26.37
C GLY A 171 7.28 27.43 25.60
N PRO A 172 7.02 28.65 26.13
CA PRO A 172 6.18 29.09 27.24
C PRO A 172 4.95 29.84 26.67
N LYS A 173 3.87 29.13 26.34
CA LYS A 173 2.55 29.77 26.10
C LYS A 173 1.66 29.79 27.34
N ALA A 174 2.14 29.26 28.47
CA ALA A 174 1.32 28.93 29.64
C ALA A 174 1.54 29.82 30.89
N ALA A 175 2.24 30.95 30.81
CA ALA A 175 2.48 31.79 31.99
C ALA A 175 2.40 33.30 31.71
N VAL A 176 1.19 33.80 31.48
CA VAL A 176 0.83 35.17 31.89
C VAL A 176 -0.52 35.09 32.60
N PRO A 177 -0.57 34.94 33.93
CA PRO A 177 -1.81 35.20 34.65
C PRO A 177 -2.05 36.71 34.60
N THR A 178 -3.06 37.12 33.85
CA THR A 178 -3.58 38.48 33.86
C THR A 178 -4.11 38.75 35.27
N LEU A 179 -3.30 39.39 36.12
CA LEU A 179 -3.77 39.97 37.36
C LEU A 179 -4.64 41.18 37.01
N THR A 180 -5.95 40.98 36.95
CA THR A 180 -6.91 42.07 36.98
C THR A 180 -7.08 42.52 38.44
N THR A 181 -6.47 43.66 38.76
CA THR A 181 -6.87 44.55 39.86
C THR A 181 -8.19 45.25 39.56
#